data_AF-A0A382EI72-F1
#
_entry.id   AF-A0A382EI72-F1
#
_cell.length_a   1.000
_cell.length_b   1.000
_cell.length_c   1.000
_cell.angle_alpha   90.00
_cell.angle_beta   90.00
_cell.angle_gamma   90.00
#
_symmetry.space_group_name_H-M   'P 1'
#
loop_
_entity.id
_entity.type
_entity.pdbx_description
1 polymer ?
#
loop_
_entity_poly.entity_id
_entity_poly.type
_entity_poly.pdbx_seq_one_letter_code
_entity_poly.pdbx_strand_id
1 'polypeptide(L)' 'VTPTAPQSPQTPQPPELVPGQLVGAGRYTLRWMLAAGGTCRVWLARDERLGDTVALKFLQPHLA' A
#
# COMPACT_ATOMS: atom_id res chain seq x y z
N VAL A 1 -17.81 -26.15 -24.91
CA VAL A 1 -16.52 -25.45 -24.73
C VAL A 1 -16.80 -23.96 -24.74
N THR A 2 -16.67 -23.29 -23.60
CA THR A 2 -16.95 -21.86 -23.44
C THR A 2 -15.74 -21.05 -23.93
N PRO A 3 -15.89 -19.96 -24.69
CA PRO A 3 -14.76 -19.16 -25.14
C PRO A 3 -14.18 -18.34 -23.97
N THR A 4 -12.93 -18.63 -23.62
CA THR A 4 -12.10 -17.86 -22.69
C THR A 4 -11.80 -16.49 -23.30
N ALA A 5 -12.24 -15.40 -22.65
CA ALA A 5 -11.88 -14.05 -23.03
C ALA A 5 -10.35 -13.83 -22.91
N PRO A 6 -9.72 -13.06 -23.82
CA PRO A 6 -8.29 -12.79 -23.75
C PRO A 6 -7.98 -11.93 -22.52
N GLN A 7 -7.29 -12.52 -21.53
CA GLN A 7 -6.74 -11.78 -20.41
C GLN A 7 -5.63 -10.86 -20.94
N SER A 8 -5.84 -9.55 -20.86
CA SER A 8 -4.82 -8.54 -21.17
C SER A 8 -3.57 -8.76 -20.31
N PRO A 9 -2.36 -8.46 -20.81
CA PRO A 9 -1.14 -8.65 -20.04
C PRO A 9 -1.22 -7.82 -18.76
N GLN A 10 -1.40 -8.49 -17.62
CA GLN A 10 -1.37 -7.88 -16.30
C GLN A 10 0.06 -7.38 -16.08
N THR A 11 0.29 -6.11 -16.39
CA THR A 11 1.48 -5.40 -15.90
C THR A 11 1.48 -5.56 -14.38
N PRO A 12 2.63 -5.87 -13.73
CA PRO A 12 2.68 -5.96 -12.27
C PRO A 12 2.25 -4.61 -11.69
N GLN A 13 0.97 -4.49 -11.32
CA GLN A 13 0.49 -3.34 -10.60
C GLN A 13 1.17 -3.37 -9.25
N PRO A 14 1.78 -2.27 -8.82
CA PRO A 14 2.42 -2.25 -7.52
C PRO A 14 1.40 -2.60 -6.43
N PRO A 15 1.83 -3.30 -5.38
CA PRO A 15 0.92 -3.69 -4.30
C PRO A 15 0.18 -2.46 -3.79
N GLU A 16 -1.14 -2.52 -3.93
CA GLU A 16 -2.01 -1.44 -3.51
C GLU A 16 -2.01 -1.36 -1.98
N LEU A 17 -1.88 -0.15 -1.43
CA LEU A 17 -1.91 0.10 0.01
C LEU A 17 -3.37 0.23 0.45
N VAL A 18 -3.81 -0.62 1.37
CA VAL A 18 -5.20 -0.67 1.84
C VAL A 18 -5.32 -0.57 3.37
N PRO A 19 -6.42 -0.02 3.92
CA PRO A 19 -6.68 -0.06 5.36
C PRO A 19 -6.63 -1.49 5.92
N GLY A 20 -6.05 -1.65 7.11
CA GLY A 20 -5.88 -2.94 7.77
C GLY A 20 -4.68 -3.75 7.28
N GLN A 21 -4.00 -3.33 6.21
CA GLN A 21 -2.80 -4.00 5.72
C GLN A 21 -1.64 -3.86 6.70
N LEU A 22 -0.92 -4.96 6.91
CA LEU A 22 0.35 -4.99 7.62
C LEU A 22 1.52 -4.71 6.68
N VAL A 23 2.39 -3.77 7.06
CA VAL A 23 3.59 -3.38 6.31
C VAL A 23 4.82 -3.34 7.21
N GLY A 24 6.01 -3.21 6.61
CA GLY A 24 7.27 -3.16 7.36
C GLY A 24 7.51 -4.43 8.18
N ALA A 25 7.31 -5.60 7.55
CA ALA A 25 7.38 -6.92 8.19
C ALA A 25 6.42 -7.10 9.38
N GLY A 26 5.19 -6.58 9.25
CA GLY A 26 4.15 -6.74 10.27
C GLY A 26 4.23 -5.75 11.42
N ARG A 27 5.14 -4.76 11.36
CA ARG A 27 5.26 -3.75 12.41
C ARG A 27 4.14 -2.73 12.40
N TYR A 28 3.64 -2.36 11.21
CA TYR A 28 2.69 -1.26 11.08
C TYR A 28 1.39 -1.72 10.45
N THR A 29 0.27 -1.38 11.08
CA THR A 29 -1.08 -1.59 10.55
C THR A 29 -1.58 -0.30 9.92
N LEU A 30 -1.82 -0.29 8.61
CA LEU A 30 -2.39 0.87 7.92
C LEU A 30 -3.81 1.16 8.41
N ARG A 31 -4.14 2.43 8.66
CA ARG A 31 -5.49 2.83 9.08
C ARG A 31 -6.22 3.58 7.98
N TRP A 32 -5.71 4.73 7.57
CA TRP A 32 -6.28 5.50 6.45
C TRP A 32 -5.21 6.38 5.80
N MET A 33 -5.46 6.74 4.54
CA MET A 33 -4.60 7.65 3.79
C MET A 33 -4.77 9.08 4.35
N LEU A 34 -3.65 9.72 4.66
CA LEU A 34 -3.63 11.12 5.10
C LEU A 34 -3.48 12.07 3.91
N ALA A 35 -2.63 11.69 2.95
CA ALA A 35 -2.38 12.49 1.75
C ALA A 35 -1.85 11.62 0.62
N ALA A 36 -2.14 12.02 -0.61
CA ALA A 36 -1.48 11.55 -1.82
C ALA A 36 -1.06 12.77 -2.64
N GLY A 37 0.19 12.79 -3.09
CA GLY A 37 0.68 13.92 -3.89
C GLY A 37 2.13 13.75 -4.31
N GLY A 38 2.47 14.32 -5.47
CA GLY A 38 3.79 14.20 -6.06
C GLY A 38 4.21 12.75 -6.22
N THR A 39 5.31 12.38 -5.56
CA THR A 39 5.97 11.08 -5.64
C THR A 39 5.60 10.13 -4.51
N CYS A 40 4.72 10.55 -3.59
CA CYS A 40 4.52 9.87 -2.32
C CYS A 40 3.05 9.70 -1.94
N ARG A 41 2.78 8.69 -1.11
CA ARG A 41 1.54 8.54 -0.36
C ARG A 41 1.85 8.52 1.13
N VAL A 42 1.08 9.28 1.91
CA VAL A 42 1.22 9.34 3.37
C VAL A 42 0.03 8.66 4.00
N TRP A 43 0.30 7.73 4.91
CA TRP A 43 -0.72 6.94 5.61
C TRP A 43 -0.59 7.12 7.11
N LEU A 44 -1.73 7.18 7.78
CA LEU A 44 -1.79 6.93 9.20
C LEU A 44 -1.67 5.42 9.43
N ALA A 45 -0.79 5.02 10.34
CA ALA A 45 -0.62 3.64 10.73
C ALA A 45 -0.50 3.51 12.24
N ARG A 46 -0.80 2.33 12.77
CA ARG A 46 -0.47 1.95 14.14
C ARG A 46 0.88 1.24 14.12
N ASP A 47 1.83 1.68 14.93
CA ASP A 47 3.05 0.92 15.21
C ASP A 47 2.73 -0.11 16.30
N GLU A 48 2.69 -1.39 15.94
CA GLU A 48 2.34 -2.48 16.85
C GLU A 48 3.43 -2.74 17.91
N ARG A 49 4.66 -2.23 17.71
CA ARG A 49 5.75 -2.37 18.69
C ARG A 49 5.73 -1.25 19.72
N LEU A 50 5.40 -0.03 19.30
CA LEU A 50 5.31 1.14 20.19
C LEU A 50 3.91 1.30 20.81
N GLY A 51 2.89 0.74 20.17
CA GLY A 51 1.48 0.89 20.57
C GLY A 51 0.86 2.23 20.18
N ASP A 52 1.57 3.06 19.40
CA ASP A 52 1.19 4.43 19.08
C ASP A 52 0.90 4.63 17.58
N THR A 53 0.36 5.80 17.23
CA THR A 53 0.00 6.17 15.87
C THR A 53 1.13 6.94 15.20
N VAL A 54 1.50 6.53 13.99
CA VAL A 54 2.58 7.10 13.20
C VAL A 54 2.15 7.43 11.78
N ALA A 55 2.84 8.38 11.14
CA ALA A 55 2.68 8.64 9.72
C ALA A 55 3.74 7.85 8.92
N LEU A 56 3.31 7.06 7.95
CA LEU A 56 4.17 6.34 7.01
C LEU A 56 4.16 7.03 5.66
N LYS A 57 5.35 7.31 5.11
CA LYS A 57 5.52 7.89 3.77
C LYS A 57 6.03 6.81 2.81
N PHE A 58 5.21 6.46 1.83
CA PHE A 58 5.54 5.51 0.78
C PHE A 58 5.96 6.26 -0.47
N LEU A 59 7.12 5.90 -1.02
CA LEU A 59 7.54 6.35 -2.35
C LEU A 59 6.79 5.55 -3.41
N GLN A 60 6.48 6.20 -4.53
CA GLN A 60 5.96 5.47 -5.69
C GLN A 60 7.04 4.51 -6.22
N PRO A 61 6.63 3.32 -6.68
CA PRO A 61 7.55 2.22 -7.00
C PRO A 61 8.47 2.50 -8.20
N HIS A 62 8.21 3.53 -8.99
CA HIS A 62 9.13 3.98 -10.04
C HIS A 62 10.31 4.82 -9.51
N LEU A 63 10.41 5.02 -8.19
CA LEU A 63 11.43 5.83 -7.50
C LEU A 63 12.13 5.08 -6.35
N ALA A 64 11.85 3.78 -6.16
CA ALA A 64 12.37 2.96 -5.07
C ALA A 64 13.52 2.06 -5.54
#